data_AF-A0A810A2S1-F1
#
_entry.id   AF-A0A810A2S1-F1
#
_cell.length_a   1.000
_cell.length_b   1.000
_cell.length_c   1.000
_cell.angle_alpha   90.00
_cell.angle_beta   90.00
_cell.angle_gamma   90.00
#
_symmetry.space_group_name_H-M   'P 1'
#
loop_
_entity.id
_entity.type
_entity.pdbx_description
1 polymer ?
#
loop_
_entity_poly.entity_id
_entity_poly.type
_entity_poly.pdbx_seq_one_letter_code
_entity_poly.pdbx_strand_id
1 'polypeptide(L)'
;MSLLFHRAVEDMEIWSAADDGFSFVITYETPAGVGFHGRAGYVASWRPLYRGSGAIKIGGSAFSTFAEAEKACNTMLEYLRGLSPK
;
A
#
# COMPACT_ATOMS: atom_id res chain seq x y z
N MET A 1 -3.20 7.51 -14.49
CA MET A 1 -2.16 6.47 -14.62
C MET A 1 -2.41 5.43 -13.54
N SER A 2 -2.11 4.14 -13.78
CA SER A 2 -2.21 3.09 -12.76
C SER A 2 -0.85 2.83 -12.12
N LEU A 3 -0.83 2.63 -10.81
CA LEU A 3 0.34 2.20 -10.06
C LEU A 3 0.82 0.84 -10.59
N LEU A 4 2.09 0.74 -10.94
CA LEU A 4 2.73 -0.51 -11.35
C LEU A 4 3.49 -1.08 -10.15
N PHE A 5 2.88 -2.06 -9.50
CA PHE A 5 3.49 -2.75 -8.39
C PHE A 5 4.56 -3.73 -8.88
N HIS A 6 5.75 -3.64 -8.30
CA HIS A 6 6.79 -4.65 -8.43
C HIS A 6 7.05 -5.28 -7.06
N ARG A 7 7.58 -6.50 -7.06
CA ARG A 7 8.04 -7.13 -5.83
C ARG A 7 9.24 -6.34 -5.32
N ALA A 8 9.11 -5.75 -4.13
CA ALA A 8 10.15 -4.88 -3.57
C ALA A 8 11.24 -5.68 -2.87
N VAL A 9 10.85 -6.85 -2.33
CA VAL A 9 11.72 -7.80 -1.65
C VAL A 9 11.36 -9.18 -2.20
N GLU A 10 12.26 -9.79 -2.96
CA GLU A 10 11.99 -11.02 -3.73
C GLU A 10 11.53 -12.19 -2.85
N ASP A 11 11.99 -12.25 -1.60
CA ASP A 11 11.67 -13.31 -0.65
C ASP A 11 10.52 -12.97 0.32
N MET A 12 9.89 -11.79 0.17
CA MET A 12 8.77 -11.38 1.01
C MET A 12 7.55 -11.06 0.16
N GLU A 13 6.36 -11.26 0.73
CA GLU A 13 5.09 -10.85 0.13
C GLU A 13 4.89 -9.34 0.32
N ILE A 14 5.84 -8.56 -0.25
CA ILE A 14 5.90 -7.10 -0.19
C ILE A 14 6.04 -6.56 -1.62
N TRP A 15 5.10 -5.71 -2.01
CA TRP A 15 5.09 -5.03 -3.30
C TRP A 15 5.10 -3.53 -3.09
N SER A 16 5.85 -2.81 -3.93
CA SER A 16 5.88 -1.36 -3.92
C SER A 16 5.56 -0.77 -5.27
N ALA A 17 4.93 0.39 -5.24
CA ALA A 17 4.77 1.28 -6.37
C ALA A 17 5.00 2.72 -5.90
N ALA A 18 5.39 3.61 -6.81
CA ALA A 18 5.51 5.02 -6.51
C ALA A 18 5.04 5.82 -7.71
N ASP A 19 4.31 6.90 -7.44
CA ASP A 19 3.84 7.86 -8.45
C ASP A 19 3.54 9.18 -7.75
N ASP A 20 3.74 10.29 -8.46
CA ASP A 20 3.37 11.65 -8.07
C ASP A 20 3.83 12.08 -6.66
N GLY A 21 5.04 11.67 -6.27
CA GLY A 21 5.60 12.01 -4.95
C GLY A 21 5.08 11.18 -3.78
N PHE A 22 4.28 10.15 -4.05
CA PHE A 22 3.78 9.19 -3.08
C PHE A 22 4.36 7.79 -3.34
N SER A 23 4.57 7.04 -2.26
CA SER A 23 4.94 5.63 -2.30
C SER A 23 3.83 4.82 -1.70
N PHE A 24 3.51 3.70 -2.35
CA PHE A 24 2.51 2.74 -1.95
C PHE A 24 3.18 1.40 -1.71
N VAL A 25 2.76 0.72 -0.65
CA VAL A 25 3.24 -0.61 -0.29
C VAL A 25 2.05 -1.50 -0.01
N ILE A 26 2.04 -2.68 -0.62
CA ILE A 26 1.13 -3.77 -0.30
C ILE A 26 1.96 -4.85 0.39
N THR A 27 1.48 -5.35 1.52
CA THR A 27 2.07 -6.50 2.22
C THR A 27 1.02 -7.57 2.44
N TYR A 28 1.38 -8.85 2.37
CA TYR A 28 0.48 -9.92 2.81
C TYR A 28 0.74 -10.23 4.28
N GLU A 29 -0.20 -9.86 5.16
CA GLU A 29 -0.15 -10.21 6.57
C GLU A 29 -0.64 -11.67 6.73
N THR A 30 0.18 -12.51 7.36
CA THR A 30 -0.19 -13.88 7.73
C THR A 30 -0.40 -13.97 9.24
N PRO A 31 -1.36 -14.79 9.72
CA PRO A 31 -1.60 -14.97 11.14
C PRO A 31 -0.40 -15.55 11.89
N ALA A 32 0.50 -16.25 11.18
CA ALA A 32 1.67 -16.94 11.71
C ALA A 32 2.96 -16.10 11.72
N GLY A 33 2.92 -14.83 11.26
CA GLY A 33 4.07 -13.94 11.28
C GLY A 33 4.44 -13.44 12.68
N VAL A 34 5.68 -12.98 12.85
CA VAL A 34 6.17 -12.35 14.09
C VAL A 34 5.58 -10.93 14.18
N GLY A 35 4.33 -10.80 14.65
CA GLY A 35 3.61 -9.51 14.65
C GLY A 35 2.14 -9.61 15.10
N PHE A 36 1.35 -8.56 14.86
CA PHE A 36 -0.06 -8.51 15.24
C PHE A 36 -0.85 -9.59 14.49
N HIS A 37 -1.44 -10.53 15.23
CA HIS A 37 -2.27 -11.61 14.72
C HIS A 37 -3.61 -11.09 14.16
N GLY A 38 -3.55 -10.53 12.95
CA GLY A 38 -4.70 -10.10 12.16
C GLY A 38 -5.29 -11.22 11.30
N ARG A 39 -6.38 -10.91 10.61
CA ARG A 39 -6.93 -11.81 9.58
C ARG A 39 -5.96 -11.87 8.41
N ALA A 40 -5.68 -13.07 7.91
CA ALA A 40 -4.83 -13.25 6.73
C ALA A 40 -5.34 -12.38 5.57
N GLY A 41 -4.47 -11.60 4.93
CA GLY A 41 -4.89 -10.74 3.83
C GLY A 41 -3.85 -9.70 3.41
N TYR A 42 -4.20 -8.96 2.37
CA TYR A 42 -3.37 -7.91 1.81
C TYR A 42 -3.62 -6.60 2.54
N VAL A 43 -2.55 -5.95 3.01
CA VAL A 43 -2.61 -4.64 3.65
C VAL A 43 -1.96 -3.64 2.73
N ALA A 44 -2.73 -2.65 2.31
CA ALA A 44 -2.23 -1.53 1.52
C ALA A 44 -1.89 -0.35 2.44
N SER A 45 -0.82 0.36 2.12
CA SER A 45 -0.41 1.56 2.82
C SER A 45 0.25 2.55 1.86
N TRP A 46 0.29 3.82 2.25
CA TRP A 46 0.96 4.86 1.47
C TRP A 46 1.72 5.85 2.35
N ARG A 47 2.66 6.57 1.75
CA ARG A 47 3.35 7.69 2.38
C ARG A 47 3.81 8.72 1.35
N PRO A 48 3.93 10.00 1.72
CA PRO A 48 4.75 10.94 0.99
C PRO A 48 6.20 10.44 0.90
N LEU A 49 6.83 10.61 -0.26
CA LEU A 49 8.24 10.26 -0.47
C LEU A 49 9.19 11.27 0.19
N TYR A 50 8.87 12.56 0.07
CA TYR A 50 9.78 13.66 0.44
C TYR A 50 9.56 14.20 1.86
N ARG A 51 8.60 13.65 2.60
CA ARG A 51 8.42 13.91 4.02
C ARG A 51 8.73 12.63 4.78
N GLY A 52 9.52 12.72 5.85
CA GLY A 52 9.84 11.62 6.75
C GLY A 52 8.64 11.10 7.57
N SER A 53 7.45 11.12 7.00
CA SER A 53 6.21 10.62 7.58
C SER A 53 6.12 9.10 7.48
N GLY A 54 5.57 8.48 8.52
CA GLY A 54 5.24 7.06 8.54
C GLY A 54 4.19 6.69 7.49
N ALA A 55 4.12 5.39 7.18
CA ALA A 55 3.11 4.86 6.27
C ALA A 55 1.72 4.86 6.91
N ILE A 56 0.72 5.27 6.14
CA ILE A 56 -0.69 5.30 6.53
C ILE A 56 -1.39 4.12 5.87
N LYS A 57 -2.05 3.27 6.66
CA LYS A 57 -2.85 2.15 6.13
C LYS A 57 -4.05 2.66 5.33
N ILE A 58 -4.35 2.00 4.21
CA ILE A 58 -5.52 2.26 3.39
C ILE A 58 -6.60 1.27 3.82
N GLY A 59 -7.66 1.79 4.44
CA GLY A 59 -8.72 0.98 5.05
C GLY A 59 -8.40 0.52 6.47
N GLY A 60 -9.39 -0.10 7.13
CA GLY A 60 -9.29 -0.57 8.52
C GLY A 60 -8.99 -2.07 8.69
N SER A 61 -9.29 -2.88 7.68
CA SER A 61 -9.06 -4.34 7.66
C SER A 61 -8.28 -4.74 6.42
N ALA A 62 -7.63 -5.90 6.46
CA ALA A 62 -6.95 -6.46 5.30
C ALA A 62 -7.93 -6.78 4.16
N PHE A 63 -7.47 -6.59 2.92
CA PHE A 63 -8.14 -6.97 1.68
C PHE A 63 -8.00 -8.48 1.44
N SER A 64 -8.98 -9.07 0.76
CA SER A 64 -8.98 -10.51 0.48
C SER A 64 -8.04 -10.87 -0.67
N THR A 65 -7.85 -9.95 -1.61
CA THR A 65 -7.03 -10.16 -2.81
C THR A 65 -6.04 -9.02 -3.06
N PHE A 66 -4.95 -9.33 -3.77
CA PHE A 66 -3.97 -8.31 -4.19
C PHE A 66 -4.62 -7.26 -5.10
N ALA A 67 -5.51 -7.67 -6.00
CA ALA A 67 -6.19 -6.77 -6.94
C ALA A 67 -7.09 -5.75 -6.22
N GLU A 68 -7.74 -6.14 -5.12
CA GLU A 68 -8.49 -5.21 -4.28
C GLU A 68 -7.58 -4.18 -3.61
N ALA A 69 -6.44 -4.63 -3.06
CA ALA A 69 -5.44 -3.75 -2.46
C ALA A 69 -4.85 -2.77 -3.50
N GLU A 70 -4.54 -3.24 -4.71
CA GLU A 70 -4.05 -2.40 -5.82
C GLU A 70 -5.10 -1.35 -6.24
N LYS A 71 -6.37 -1.75 -6.36
CA LYS A 71 -7.46 -0.82 -6.67
C LYS A 71 -7.62 0.24 -5.57
N ALA A 72 -7.45 -0.13 -4.31
CA ALA A 72 -7.48 0.80 -3.20
C ALA A 72 -6.31 1.80 -3.26
N CYS A 73 -5.10 1.34 -3.58
CA CYS A 73 -3.93 2.21 -3.80
C CYS A 73 -4.16 3.20 -4.96
N ASN A 74 -4.67 2.73 -6.11
CA ASN A 74 -4.97 3.59 -7.25
C ASN A 74 -6.02 4.65 -6.91
N THR A 75 -7.08 4.27 -6.17
CA THR A 75 -8.11 5.21 -5.72
C THR A 75 -7.53 6.26 -4.77
N MET A 76 -6.64 5.84 -3.86
CA MET A 76 -5.95 6.74 -2.94
C MET A 76 -5.02 7.71 -3.68
N LEU A 77 -4.28 7.27 -4.70
CA LEU A 77 -3.45 8.15 -5.52
C LEU A 77 -4.27 9.27 -6.18
N GLU A 78 -5.42 8.95 -6.75
CA GLU A 78 -6.30 9.96 -7.36
C GLU A 78 -6.85 10.94 -6.31
N TYR A 79 -7.16 10.47 -5.10
CA TYR A 79 -7.55 11.34 -3.99
C TYR A 79 -6.42 12.29 -3.56
N LEU A 80 -5.20 11.77 -3.42
CA LEU A 80 -4.02 12.55 -3.02
C LEU A 80 -3.63 13.59 -4.07
N ARG A 81 -3.74 13.25 -5.36
CA ARG A 81 -3.62 14.19 -6.49
C ARG A 81 -4.57 15.37 -6.39
N GLY A 82 -5.83 15.09 -6.03
CA GLY A 82 -6.84 16.13 -5.82
C GLY A 82 -6.55 17.05 -4.62
N LEU A 83 -5.76 16.59 -3.64
CA LEU A 83 -5.37 17.35 -2.46
C LEU A 83 -4.04 18.11 -2.62
N SER A 84 -3.22 17.77 -3.62
CA SER A 84 -1.98 18.50 -3.88
C SER A 84 -2.32 19.90 -4.43
N PRO A 85 -1.77 20.99 -3.86
CA PRO A 85 -1.83 22.30 -4.50
C PRO A 85 -1.25 22.19 -5.93
N LYS A 86 -1.97 22.73 -6.91
CA LYS A 86 -1.48 22.85 -8.29
C LYS A 86 -0.31 23.82 -8.39
#